data_AF-A0AAV2YYW0-F1
#
_entry.id   AF-A0AAV2YYW0-F1
#
_cell.length_a   1.000
_cell.length_b   1.000
_cell.length_c   1.000
_cell.angle_alpha   90.00
_cell.angle_beta   90.00
_cell.angle_gamma   90.00
#
_symmetry.space_group_name_H-M   'P 1'
#
loop_
_entity.id
_entity.type
_entity.pdbx_description
1 polymer ?
#
loop_
_entity_poly.entity_id
_entity_poly.type
_entity_poly.pdbx_seq_one_letter_code
_entity_poly.pdbx_strand_id
1 'polypeptide(L)'
;MEILDRHLKRAEPGYRFVQGKKYETHFFYNDTQKSVIDKIKTIVSSKTKAFKANIYLDYVLVNRQTGEEMAFTEGFNTNVFKKPVFINSRADIQDRIIDYFSQEDLLSKISFPSSAWMVKKITGFQIKLYNRSHTLGAEIEIPKKIKENKYIVSNFGDTENKCVFYCLAYYFKMLEHTS
;
A
#
# COMPACT_ATOMS: atom_id res chain seq x y z
N MET A 1 19.27 -4.67 21.21
CA MET A 1 18.35 -4.22 20.14
C MET A 1 18.99 -3.06 19.33
N GLU A 2 20.29 -3.16 19.02
CA GLU A 2 21.13 -2.02 18.59
C GLU A 2 21.95 -2.30 17.31
N ILE A 3 21.70 -3.46 16.68
CA ILE A 3 22.48 -3.95 15.54
C ILE A 3 21.71 -3.77 14.22
N LEU A 4 20.37 -3.77 14.25
CA LEU A 4 19.55 -3.59 13.04
C LEU A 4 19.47 -2.12 12.57
N ASP A 5 19.62 -1.17 13.51
CA ASP A 5 19.48 0.27 13.23
C ASP A 5 20.75 0.88 12.60
N ARG A 6 21.86 0.14 12.58
CA ARG A 6 23.12 0.56 11.97
C ARG A 6 23.24 0.22 10.49
N HIS A 7 22.45 -0.72 9.95
CA HIS A 7 22.60 -1.17 8.57
C HIS A 7 21.80 -0.37 7.54
N LEU A 8 20.77 0.39 7.96
CA LEU A 8 19.90 1.16 7.05
C LEU A 8 20.27 2.65 6.95
N LYS A 9 21.34 3.11 7.62
CA LYS A 9 21.79 4.52 7.62
C LYS A 9 23.02 4.80 6.75
N ARG A 10 23.61 3.80 6.10
CA ARG A 10 24.50 4.08 4.97
C ARG A 10 23.59 4.42 3.80
N ALA A 11 23.61 5.67 3.37
CA ALA A 11 23.00 6.10 2.13
C ALA A 11 23.61 5.27 0.99
N GLU A 12 23.00 4.13 0.66
CA GLU A 12 23.29 3.46 -0.60
C GLU A 12 22.97 4.47 -1.70
N PRO A 13 23.86 4.66 -2.69
CA PRO A 13 23.57 5.51 -3.82
C PRO A 13 22.26 5.01 -4.47
N GLY A 14 21.21 5.84 -4.40
CA GLY A 14 19.89 5.48 -4.88
C GLY A 14 18.90 4.98 -3.81
N TYR A 15 19.21 5.03 -2.52
CA TYR A 15 18.24 4.76 -1.45
C TYR A 15 17.99 5.99 -0.58
N ARG A 16 16.72 6.28 -0.30
CA ARG A 16 16.31 7.30 0.68
C ARG A 16 15.25 6.74 1.62
N PHE A 17 15.42 7.00 2.91
CA PHE A 17 14.46 6.63 3.95
C PHE A 17 13.83 7.87 4.57
N VAL A 18 12.50 7.85 4.74
CA VAL A 18 11.77 8.91 5.44
C VAL A 18 10.87 8.28 6.51
N GLN A 19 11.20 8.55 7.77
CA GLN A 19 10.38 8.16 8.91
C GLN A 19 9.27 9.19 9.13
N GLY A 20 8.01 8.77 9.08
CA GLY A 20 6.86 9.56 9.48
C GLY A 20 6.16 8.98 10.71
N LYS A 21 5.19 9.74 11.26
CA LYS A 21 4.39 9.32 12.42
C LYS A 21 3.38 8.22 12.09
N LYS A 22 2.72 8.33 10.93
CA LYS A 22 1.67 7.39 10.48
C LYS A 22 2.19 6.29 9.56
N TYR A 23 3.23 6.60 8.80
CA TYR A 23 3.83 5.70 7.84
C TYR A 23 5.30 6.05 7.70
N GLU A 24 6.08 5.09 7.26
CA GLU A 24 7.45 5.27 6.79
C GLU A 24 7.49 5.07 5.27
N THR A 25 8.49 5.66 4.63
CA THR A 25 8.65 5.60 3.18
C THR A 25 10.08 5.22 2.81
N HIS A 26 10.20 4.23 1.93
CA HIS A 26 11.47 3.76 1.38
C HIS A 26 11.49 4.10 -0.11
N PHE A 27 12.47 4.88 -0.54
CA PHE A 27 12.65 5.26 -1.94
C PHE A 27 13.85 4.51 -2.49
N PHE A 28 13.67 3.88 -3.64
CA PHE A 28 14.69 3.14 -4.39
C PHE A 28 14.79 3.73 -5.78
N TYR A 29 15.92 4.33 -6.12
CA TYR A 29 16.17 5.01 -7.38
C TYR A 29 17.07 4.16 -8.27
N ASN A 30 16.71 4.06 -9.55
CA ASN A 30 17.40 3.27 -10.56
C ASN A 30 17.56 1.78 -10.19
N ASP A 31 16.69 1.26 -9.33
CA ASP A 31 16.64 -0.15 -8.98
C ASP A 31 15.75 -0.94 -9.95
N THR A 32 15.95 -2.26 -10.00
CA THR A 32 15.06 -3.17 -10.72
C THR A 32 13.95 -3.69 -9.81
N GLN A 33 12.81 -4.09 -10.38
CA GLN A 33 11.70 -4.70 -9.63
C GLN A 33 12.18 -5.86 -8.74
N LYS A 34 13.04 -6.74 -9.27
CA LYS A 34 13.65 -7.85 -8.52
C LYS A 34 14.50 -7.38 -7.34
N SER A 35 15.36 -6.37 -7.54
CA SER A 35 16.17 -5.77 -6.47
C SER A 35 15.28 -5.20 -5.36
N VAL A 36 14.22 -4.48 -5.75
CA VAL A 36 13.26 -3.90 -4.80
C VAL A 36 12.53 -4.98 -4.00
N ILE A 37 12.14 -6.09 -4.64
CA ILE A 37 11.51 -7.23 -3.96
C ILE A 37 12.39 -7.76 -2.82
N ASP A 38 13.69 -7.94 -3.07
CA ASP A 38 14.59 -8.46 -2.04
C ASP A 38 14.81 -7.43 -0.91
N LYS A 39 14.90 -6.14 -1.25
CA LYS A 39 14.96 -5.06 -0.25
C LYS A 39 13.68 -4.98 0.59
N ILE A 40 12.49 -5.18 -0.01
CA ILE A 40 11.21 -5.27 0.71
C ILE A 40 11.28 -6.37 1.75
N LYS A 41 11.70 -7.58 1.38
CA LYS A 41 11.79 -8.73 2.31
C LYS A 41 12.63 -8.39 3.53
N THR A 42 13.75 -7.71 3.34
CA THR A 42 14.63 -7.27 4.44
C THR A 42 13.97 -6.21 5.32
N ILE A 43 13.27 -5.23 4.74
CA ILE A 43 12.59 -4.17 5.50
C ILE A 43 11.48 -4.78 6.36
N VAL A 44 10.63 -5.61 5.77
CA VAL A 44 9.44 -6.15 6.43
C VAL A 44 9.76 -7.27 7.42
N SER A 45 10.90 -7.97 7.29
CA SER A 45 11.31 -9.01 8.26
C SER A 45 11.44 -8.46 9.67
N SER A 46 11.88 -7.21 9.81
CA SER A 46 12.04 -6.52 11.10
C SER A 46 10.72 -6.10 11.76
N LYS A 47 9.59 -6.11 11.04
CA LYS A 47 8.32 -5.58 11.53
C LYS A 47 7.64 -6.53 12.52
N THR A 48 7.30 -6.01 13.70
CA THR A 48 6.56 -6.72 14.75
C THR A 48 5.09 -6.32 14.81
N LYS A 49 4.73 -5.16 14.26
CA LYS A 49 3.36 -4.66 14.15
C LYS A 49 2.80 -4.93 12.76
N ALA A 50 1.49 -5.12 12.70
CA ALA A 50 0.78 -5.16 11.44
C ALA A 50 0.86 -3.81 10.73
N PHE A 51 0.71 -3.82 9.41
CA PHE A 51 0.83 -2.61 8.60
C PHE A 51 -0.07 -2.67 7.37
N LYS A 52 -0.14 -1.56 6.64
CA LYS A 52 -0.55 -1.58 5.23
C LYS A 52 0.63 -1.24 4.36
N ALA A 53 0.71 -1.77 3.16
CA ALA A 53 1.77 -1.46 2.22
C ALA A 53 1.18 -0.89 0.93
N ASN A 54 1.88 0.07 0.33
CA ASN A 54 1.66 0.44 -1.06
C ASN A 54 3.00 0.68 -1.76
N ILE A 55 3.06 0.42 -3.06
CA ILE A 55 4.24 0.65 -3.89
C ILE A 55 3.83 1.64 -4.98
N TYR A 56 4.68 2.64 -5.20
CA TYR A 56 4.52 3.65 -6.22
C TYR A 56 5.71 3.65 -7.18
N LEU A 57 5.49 4.07 -8.41
CA LEU A 57 6.51 4.11 -9.46
C LEU A 57 6.92 5.55 -9.76
N ASP A 58 8.22 5.80 -9.80
CA ASP A 58 8.79 7.00 -10.41
C ASP A 58 9.21 6.63 -11.83
N TYR A 59 8.91 7.49 -12.80
CA TYR A 59 9.13 7.19 -14.22
C TYR A 59 9.28 8.46 -15.07
N VAL A 60 9.81 8.27 -16.27
CA VAL A 60 9.92 9.32 -17.29
C VAL A 60 9.13 8.89 -18.52
N LEU A 61 8.25 9.77 -18.99
CA LEU A 61 7.62 9.66 -20.30
C LEU A 61 8.41 10.43 -21.35
N VAL A 62 8.30 10.00 -22.59
CA VAL A 62 8.81 10.72 -23.77
C VAL A 62 7.71 10.85 -24.81
N ASN A 63 7.58 12.04 -25.41
CA ASN A 63 6.70 12.30 -26.52
C ASN A 63 7.32 11.77 -27.81
N ARG A 64 6.60 10.91 -28.53
CA ARG A 64 7.09 10.23 -29.74
C ARG A 64 7.39 11.18 -30.90
N GLN A 65 6.74 12.34 -30.95
CA GLN A 65 6.84 13.28 -32.06
C GLN A 65 7.87 14.37 -31.79
N THR A 66 7.89 14.91 -30.56
CA THR A 66 8.73 16.05 -30.21
C THR A 66 10.01 15.66 -29.48
N GLY A 67 10.09 14.44 -28.94
CA GLY A 67 11.18 14.00 -28.08
C GLY A 67 11.17 14.63 -26.67
N GLU A 68 10.14 15.42 -26.35
CA GLU A 68 9.97 16.04 -25.03
C GLU A 68 9.87 14.98 -23.92
N GLU A 69 10.51 15.23 -22.78
CA GLU A 69 10.50 14.34 -21.62
C GLU A 69 9.68 14.92 -20.47
N MET A 70 8.91 14.06 -19.80
CA MET A 70 8.12 14.44 -18.64
C MET A 70 8.39 13.46 -17.51
N ALA A 71 8.92 13.96 -16.39
CA ALA A 71 9.24 13.16 -15.22
C ALA A 71 8.09 13.17 -14.20
N PHE A 72 7.73 11.98 -13.73
CA PHE A 72 6.78 11.76 -12.65
C PHE A 72 7.54 11.14 -11.48
N THR A 73 7.58 11.84 -10.35
CA THR A 73 8.38 11.45 -9.19
C THR A 73 7.52 11.48 -7.91
N GLU A 74 8.04 10.84 -6.86
CA GLU A 74 7.40 10.75 -5.54
C GLU A 74 6.02 10.09 -5.55
N GLY A 75 5.83 9.15 -6.48
CA GLY A 75 4.63 8.31 -6.57
C GLY A 75 3.37 9.04 -7.02
N PHE A 76 3.52 10.08 -7.86
CA PHE A 76 2.39 10.81 -8.44
C PHE A 76 1.52 9.87 -9.29
N ASN A 77 0.32 9.54 -8.78
CA ASN A 77 -0.73 8.75 -9.44
C ASN A 77 -0.38 7.32 -9.91
N THR A 78 0.75 6.73 -9.51
CA THR A 78 1.19 5.40 -9.95
C THR A 78 1.15 4.37 -8.84
N ASN A 79 -0.04 4.03 -8.37
CA ASN A 79 -0.16 2.94 -7.40
C ASN A 79 -0.02 1.59 -8.11
N VAL A 80 0.95 0.78 -7.69
CA VAL A 80 1.04 -0.63 -8.11
C VAL A 80 -0.19 -1.39 -7.60
N PHE A 81 -0.54 -1.19 -6.33
CA PHE A 81 -1.78 -1.71 -5.76
C PHE A 81 -2.88 -0.65 -5.86
N LYS A 82 -4.07 -1.00 -6.36
CA LYS A 82 -5.21 -0.06 -6.43
C LYS A 82 -5.51 0.63 -5.09
N LYS A 83 -5.25 -0.06 -3.98
CA LYS A 83 -5.35 0.46 -2.60
C LYS A 83 -4.23 -0.17 -1.75
N PRO A 84 -3.79 0.49 -0.67
CA PRO A 84 -2.82 -0.11 0.24
C PRO A 84 -3.29 -1.47 0.76
N VAL A 85 -2.46 -2.50 0.59
CA VAL A 85 -2.76 -3.87 1.00
C VAL A 85 -2.54 -4.05 2.49
N PHE A 86 -3.44 -4.77 3.16
CA PHE A 86 -3.33 -5.06 4.58
C PHE A 86 -2.44 -6.28 4.82
N ILE A 87 -1.48 -6.12 5.73
CA ILE A 87 -0.55 -7.15 6.16
C ILE A 87 -0.80 -7.42 7.64
N ASN A 88 -1.47 -8.54 7.90
CA ASN A 88 -1.82 -8.97 9.26
C ASN A 88 -0.96 -10.16 9.71
N SER A 89 -0.35 -10.91 8.78
CA SER A 89 0.50 -12.05 9.07
C SER A 89 1.81 -12.02 8.26
N ARG A 90 2.72 -12.95 8.55
CA ARG A 90 3.93 -13.14 7.74
C ARG A 90 3.60 -13.74 6.36
N ALA A 91 2.59 -14.61 6.28
CA ALA A 91 2.13 -15.16 5.01
C ALA A 91 1.61 -14.05 4.07
N ASP A 92 0.88 -13.06 4.61
CA ASP A 92 0.38 -11.92 3.83
C ASP A 92 1.51 -11.14 3.13
N ILE A 93 2.73 -11.13 3.69
CA ILE A 93 3.88 -10.45 3.06
C ILE A 93 4.24 -11.16 1.76
N GLN A 94 4.38 -12.49 1.82
CA GLN A 94 4.74 -13.28 0.65
C GLN A 94 3.63 -13.16 -0.41
N ASP A 95 2.40 -13.47 -0.04
CA ASP A 95 1.30 -13.57 -1.01
C ASP A 95 0.90 -12.19 -1.59
N ARG A 96 0.74 -11.18 -0.72
CA ARG A 96 0.10 -9.90 -1.08
C ARG A 96 1.07 -8.82 -1.51
N ILE A 97 2.36 -8.97 -1.17
CA ILE A 97 3.39 -8.03 -1.59
C ILE A 97 4.33 -8.71 -2.57
N ILE A 98 5.02 -9.77 -2.15
CA ILE A 98 6.12 -10.34 -2.94
C ILE A 98 5.61 -10.99 -4.22
N ASP A 99 4.70 -11.94 -4.12
CA ASP A 99 4.22 -12.71 -5.28
C ASP A 99 3.42 -11.81 -6.23
N TYR A 100 2.49 -11.02 -5.67
CA TYR A 100 1.74 -10.03 -6.44
C TYR A 100 2.67 -9.06 -7.19
N PHE A 101 3.61 -8.43 -6.48
CA PHE A 101 4.50 -7.45 -7.11
C PHE A 101 5.45 -8.10 -8.11
N SER A 102 5.86 -9.35 -7.92
CA SER A 102 6.74 -10.06 -8.86
C SER A 102 6.08 -10.35 -10.21
N GLN A 103 4.76 -10.58 -10.21
CA GLN A 103 4.00 -10.93 -11.41
C GLN A 103 3.41 -9.71 -12.13
N GLU A 104 3.47 -8.54 -11.51
CA GLU A 104 2.81 -7.35 -12.02
C GLU A 104 3.59 -6.71 -13.18
N ASP A 105 2.89 -6.44 -14.28
CA ASP A 105 3.40 -5.60 -15.37
C ASP A 105 3.34 -4.13 -14.95
N LEU A 106 4.50 -3.58 -14.58
CA LEU A 106 4.62 -2.20 -14.10
C LEU A 106 4.24 -1.16 -15.14
N LEU A 107 4.44 -1.43 -16.43
CA LEU A 107 4.12 -0.48 -17.48
C LEU A 107 2.60 -0.28 -17.60
N SER A 108 1.83 -1.33 -17.33
CA SER A 108 0.35 -1.27 -17.29
C SER A 108 -0.20 -0.34 -16.19
N LYS A 109 0.62 0.02 -15.18
CA LYS A 109 0.22 0.91 -14.07
C LYS A 109 0.42 2.39 -14.37
N ILE A 110 1.06 2.72 -15.48
CA ILE A 110 1.37 4.10 -15.84
C ILE A 110 0.22 4.70 -16.65
N SER A 111 -0.31 5.83 -16.19
CA SER A 111 -1.28 6.63 -16.94
C SER A 111 -0.58 7.64 -17.85
N PHE A 112 -1.08 7.82 -19.06
CA PHE A 112 -0.53 8.73 -20.06
C PHE A 112 -1.44 9.95 -20.25
N PRO A 113 -0.88 11.17 -20.43
CA PRO A 113 -1.68 12.35 -20.77
C PRO A 113 -2.38 12.24 -22.13
N SER A 114 -1.74 11.59 -23.09
CA SER A 114 -2.28 11.29 -24.43
C SER A 114 -1.53 10.13 -25.07
N SER A 115 -2.01 9.64 -26.22
CA SER A 115 -1.38 8.55 -26.99
C SER A 115 -0.03 8.93 -27.62
N ALA A 116 0.34 10.21 -27.62
CA ALA A 116 1.64 10.68 -28.10
C ALA A 116 2.79 10.32 -27.15
N TRP A 117 2.49 10.04 -25.89
CA TRP A 117 3.47 9.74 -24.85
C TRP A 117 3.70 8.23 -24.72
N MET A 118 4.95 7.86 -24.43
CA MET A 118 5.31 6.49 -24.06
C MET A 118 6.30 6.47 -22.90
N VAL A 119 6.41 5.34 -22.20
CA VAL A 119 7.38 5.18 -21.13
C VAL A 119 8.78 5.15 -21.72
N LYS A 120 9.65 6.04 -21.25
CA LYS A 120 11.08 6.02 -21.54
C LYS A 120 11.80 5.07 -20.60
N LYS A 121 11.56 5.22 -19.29
CA LYS A 121 12.09 4.34 -18.24
C LYS A 121 11.34 4.51 -16.92
N ILE A 122 11.34 3.45 -16.11
CA ILE A 122 11.07 3.54 -14.68
C ILE A 122 12.37 3.98 -14.00
N THR A 123 12.28 5.05 -13.20
CA THR A 123 13.42 5.66 -12.50
C THR A 123 13.47 5.32 -11.03
N GLY A 124 12.40 4.78 -10.45
CA GLY A 124 12.42 4.37 -9.06
C GLY A 124 11.12 3.78 -8.54
N PHE A 125 11.18 3.36 -7.29
CA PHE A 125 10.11 2.75 -6.53
C PHE A 125 10.00 3.42 -5.17
N GLN A 126 8.79 3.75 -4.76
CA GLN A 126 8.50 4.28 -3.43
C GLN A 126 7.60 3.29 -2.69
N ILE A 127 8.03 2.86 -1.52
CA ILE A 127 7.29 1.90 -0.69
C ILE A 127 6.81 2.62 0.55
N LYS A 128 5.49 2.73 0.71
CA LYS A 128 4.86 3.31 1.90
C LYS A 128 4.34 2.21 2.81
N LEU A 129 4.85 2.16 4.02
CA LEU A 129 4.41 1.23 5.06
C LEU A 129 3.65 2.00 6.15
N TYR A 130 2.34 1.78 6.22
CA TYR A 130 1.44 2.44 7.15
C TYR A 130 1.32 1.64 8.43
N ASN A 131 1.69 2.25 9.56
CA ASN A 131 1.68 1.60 10.86
C ASN A 131 0.25 1.27 11.31
N ARG A 132 0.08 0.08 11.90
CA ARG A 132 -1.14 -0.29 12.64
C ARG A 132 -0.79 -0.64 14.08
N SER A 133 -1.78 -0.56 14.96
CA SER A 133 -1.59 -0.67 16.41
C SER A 133 -1.41 -2.12 16.90
N HIS A 134 -2.00 -3.09 16.20
CA HIS A 134 -1.97 -4.50 16.61
C HIS A 134 -0.71 -5.22 16.14
N THR A 135 -0.35 -6.28 16.86
CA THR A 135 0.83 -7.11 16.59
C THR A 135 0.61 -7.93 15.31
N LEU A 136 1.68 -8.10 14.54
CA LEU A 136 1.65 -8.95 13.36
C LEU A 136 1.41 -10.40 13.79
N GLY A 137 0.42 -11.07 13.19
CA GLY A 137 -0.02 -12.41 13.54
C GLY A 137 -0.98 -12.48 14.73
N ALA A 138 -1.32 -11.34 15.35
CA ALA A 138 -2.33 -11.34 16.40
C ALA A 138 -3.71 -11.64 15.82
N GLU A 139 -4.45 -12.49 16.53
CA GLU A 139 -5.88 -12.63 16.34
C GLU A 139 -6.53 -11.30 16.75
N ILE A 140 -7.08 -10.57 15.77
CA ILE A 140 -7.75 -9.31 16.04
C ILE A 140 -9.09 -9.64 16.66
N GLU A 141 -9.14 -9.64 17.98
CA GLU A 141 -10.40 -9.81 18.67
C GLU A 141 -11.27 -8.56 18.46
N ILE A 142 -12.38 -8.71 17.74
CA ILE A 142 -13.36 -7.63 17.56
C ILE A 142 -13.83 -7.21 18.97
N PRO A 143 -13.76 -5.92 19.34
CA PRO A 143 -14.19 -5.45 20.66
C PRO A 143 -15.60 -5.95 21.00
N LYS A 144 -15.82 -6.39 22.25
CA LYS A 144 -17.15 -6.85 22.72
C LYS A 144 -18.26 -5.86 22.41
N LYS A 145 -17.98 -4.56 22.55
CA LYS A 145 -18.93 -3.48 22.18
C LYS A 145 -19.37 -3.47 20.72
N ILE A 146 -18.65 -4.11 19.81
CA ILE A 146 -19.05 -4.31 18.41
C ILE A 146 -19.71 -5.69 18.26
N LYS A 147 -19.14 -6.74 18.86
CA LYS A 147 -19.68 -8.13 18.84
C LYS A 147 -21.05 -8.26 19.51
N GLU A 148 -21.35 -7.43 20.50
CA GLU A 148 -22.57 -7.47 21.31
C GLU A 148 -23.51 -6.30 20.97
N ASN A 149 -23.12 -5.45 20.02
CA ASN A 149 -23.97 -4.36 19.60
C ASN A 149 -25.16 -4.93 18.83
N LYS A 150 -26.35 -4.92 19.45
CA LYS A 150 -27.60 -5.37 18.84
C LYS A 150 -27.88 -4.66 17.50
N TYR A 151 -27.43 -3.43 17.31
CA TYR A 151 -27.59 -2.70 16.05
C TYR A 151 -26.66 -3.18 14.93
N ILE A 152 -25.56 -3.87 15.27
CA ILE A 152 -24.61 -4.47 14.31
C ILE A 152 -24.88 -5.97 14.13
N VAL A 153 -25.24 -6.67 15.21
CA VAL A 153 -25.32 -8.14 15.23
C VAL A 153 -26.73 -8.69 15.05
N SER A 154 -27.78 -7.98 15.48
CA SER A 154 -29.16 -8.51 15.42
C SER A 154 -30.05 -7.92 14.32
N ASN A 155 -29.57 -6.94 13.54
CA ASN A 155 -30.38 -6.32 12.48
C ASN A 155 -30.14 -6.86 11.06
N PHE A 156 -29.21 -7.79 10.91
CA PHE A 156 -28.87 -8.35 9.61
C PHE A 156 -29.11 -9.85 9.64
N GLY A 157 -30.18 -10.30 8.98
CA GLY A 157 -30.35 -11.72 8.64
C GLY A 157 -29.26 -12.17 7.66
N ASP A 158 -29.44 -13.31 6.99
CA ASP A 158 -28.54 -13.63 5.88
C ASP A 158 -28.64 -12.53 4.81
N THR A 159 -27.55 -11.79 4.60
CA THR A 159 -27.57 -10.57 3.79
C THR A 159 -27.07 -10.81 2.36
N GLU A 160 -26.72 -12.04 1.98
CA GLU A 160 -26.18 -12.35 0.65
C GLU A 160 -25.04 -11.38 0.25
N ASN A 161 -24.12 -11.09 1.18
CA ASN A 161 -23.03 -10.12 1.01
C ASN A 161 -23.44 -8.63 0.89
N LYS A 162 -24.70 -8.28 1.19
CA LYS A 162 -25.21 -6.89 1.17
C LYS A 162 -25.17 -6.19 2.54
N CYS A 163 -24.51 -6.80 3.55
CA CYS A 163 -24.44 -6.30 4.92
C CYS A 163 -24.05 -4.81 5.04
N VAL A 164 -23.16 -4.33 4.17
CA VAL A 164 -22.75 -2.91 4.13
C VAL A 164 -23.91 -1.96 3.77
N PHE A 165 -24.79 -2.35 2.84
CA PHE A 165 -25.95 -1.53 2.46
C PHE A 165 -26.97 -1.44 3.58
N TYR A 166 -27.14 -2.52 4.33
CA TYR A 166 -28.02 -2.51 5.49
C TYR A 166 -27.44 -1.65 6.63
N CYS A 167 -26.12 -1.68 6.87
CA CYS A 167 -25.45 -0.76 7.79
C CYS A 167 -25.66 0.71 7.39
N LEU A 168 -25.54 1.03 6.10
CA LEU A 168 -25.76 2.38 5.58
C LEU A 168 -27.21 2.82 5.69
N ALA A 169 -28.16 1.98 5.28
CA ALA A 169 -29.60 2.27 5.37
C ALA A 169 -30.04 2.51 6.82
N TYR A 170 -29.52 1.72 7.77
CA TYR A 170 -29.78 1.92 9.19
C TYR A 170 -29.25 3.26 9.71
N TYR A 171 -28.01 3.61 9.34
CA TYR A 171 -27.40 4.88 9.71
C TYR A 171 -28.21 6.08 9.18
N PHE A 172 -28.62 6.06 7.91
CA PHE A 172 -29.43 7.13 7.32
C PHE A 172 -30.81 7.24 7.95
N LYS A 173 -31.48 6.12 8.24
CA LYS A 173 -32.78 6.11 8.91
C LYS A 173 -32.71 6.66 10.35
N MET A 174 -31.59 6.48 11.04
CA MET A 174 -31.38 7.08 12.37
C MET A 174 -31.17 8.60 12.32
N LEU A 175 -30.61 9.15 11.24
CA LEU A 175 -30.43 10.59 11.09
C LEU A 175 -31.75 11.33 10.85
N GLU A 176 -32.69 10.73 10.13
CA GLU A 176 -34.03 11.29 9.85
C GLU A 176 -34.90 11.42 11.11
N HIS A 177 -34.61 10.66 12.17
CA HIS A 177 -35.33 10.74 13.44
C HIS A 177 -34.69 11.67 14.48
N THR A 178 -33.58 12.32 14.13
CA THR A 178 -32.85 13.27 15.01
C THR A 178 -32.87 14.72 14.51
N SER A 179 -33.61 15.00 13.44
CA SER A 179 -33.83 16.33 12.86
C SER A 179 -35.26 16.80 13.05
#